data_AF-A0A5J4PH03-F1
#
_entry.id   AF-A0A5J4PH03-F1
#
_cell.length_a   1.000
_cell.length_b   1.000
_cell.length_c   1.000
_cell.angle_alpha   90.00
_cell.angle_beta   90.00
_cell.angle_gamma   90.00
#
_symmetry.space_group_name_H-M   'P 1'
#
loop_
_entity.id
_entity.type
_entity.pdbx_description
1 polymer ?
#
loop_
_entity_poly.entity_id
_entity_poly.type
_entity_poly.pdbx_seq_one_letter_code
_entity_poly.pdbx_strand_id
1 'polypeptide(L)'
;MEIDEQLRDIKVQYRLYMNGIASQSMHEKGLVYKLNFGVELPRIKTVAAGYEKNHSLAQALWKEDVRESKIMAGLLQPVDSFYPEIAD
;
A
#
# COMPACT_ATOMS: atom_id res chain seq x y z
N MET A 1 1.88 -16.72 -7.36
CA MET A 1 0.58 -16.24 -6.85
C MET A 1 0.03 -15.30 -7.89
N GLU A 2 -1.25 -15.43 -8.22
CA GLU A 2 -1.90 -14.47 -9.10
C GLU A 2 -1.99 -13.10 -8.40
N ILE A 3 -2.04 -12.01 -9.16
CA ILE A 3 -2.06 -10.64 -8.62
C ILE A 3 -3.22 -10.48 -7.62
N ASP A 4 -4.40 -11.03 -7.93
CA ASP A 4 -5.57 -10.96 -7.06
C ASP A 4 -5.36 -11.66 -5.71
N GLU A 5 -4.60 -12.76 -5.69
CA GLU A 5 -4.24 -13.46 -4.46
C GLU A 5 -3.27 -12.61 -3.63
N GLN A 6 -2.27 -11.99 -4.27
CA GLN A 6 -1.32 -11.10 -3.62
C GLN A 6 -2.03 -9.87 -3.03
N LEU A 7 -2.95 -9.25 -3.78
CA LEU A 7 -3.75 -8.12 -3.28
C LEU A 7 -4.58 -8.52 -2.06
N ARG A 8 -5.22 -9.69 -2.10
CA ARG A 8 -6.00 -10.21 -0.97
C ARG A 8 -5.12 -10.44 0.25
N ASP A 9 -3.97 -11.09 0.07
CA ASP A 9 -3.02 -11.38 1.14
C ASP A 9 -2.47 -10.08 1.77
N ILE A 10 -2.04 -9.12 0.95
CA ILE A 10 -1.60 -7.79 1.40
C ILE A 10 -2.69 -7.09 2.23
N LYS A 11 -3.95 -7.12 1.78
CA LYS A 11 -5.07 -6.53 2.54
C LYS A 11 -5.31 -7.23 3.88
N VAL A 12 -5.09 -8.55 3.96
CA VAL A 12 -5.14 -9.28 5.23
C VAL A 12 -4.03 -8.79 6.16
N GLN A 13 -2.82 -8.55 5.66
CA GLN A 13 -1.73 -7.98 6.47
C GLN A 13 -2.09 -6.58 7.01
N TYR A 14 -2.71 -5.72 6.21
CA TYR A 14 -3.16 -4.40 6.69
C TYR A 14 -4.17 -4.49 7.82
N ARG A 15 -5.13 -5.41 7.72
CA ARG A 15 -6.12 -5.64 8.79
C ARG A 15 -5.47 -6.20 10.05
N LEU A 16 -4.49 -7.09 9.91
CA LEU A 16 -3.75 -7.67 11.02
C LEU A 16 -2.96 -6.62 11.81
N TYR A 17 -2.37 -5.65 11.11
CA TYR A 17 -1.54 -4.59 11.72
C TYR A 17 -2.27 -3.26 11.92
N MET A 18 -3.59 -3.24 11.76
CA MET A 18 -4.40 -2.03 11.84
C MET A 18 -4.22 -1.34 13.19
N ASN A 19 -4.08 -0.01 13.15
CA ASN A 19 -4.01 0.83 14.34
C ASN A 19 -5.02 1.98 14.22
N GLY A 20 -6.19 1.81 14.85
CA GLY A 20 -7.27 2.80 14.81
C GLY A 20 -6.88 4.16 15.40
N ILE A 21 -6.03 4.18 16.44
CA ILE A 21 -5.58 5.43 17.07
C ILE A 21 -4.69 6.21 16.10
N ALA A 22 -3.75 5.53 15.42
CA ALA A 22 -2.91 6.16 14.41
C ALA A 22 -3.75 6.65 13.20
N SER A 23 -4.71 5.85 12.74
CA SER A 23 -5.63 6.22 11.66
C SER A 23 -6.44 7.48 12.01
N GLN A 24 -7.03 7.52 13.20
CA GLN A 24 -7.75 8.68 13.70
C GLN A 24 -6.84 9.91 13.82
N SER A 25 -5.66 9.76 14.42
CA SER A 25 -4.70 10.87 14.56
C SER A 25 -4.28 11.44 13.20
N MET A 26 -4.08 10.57 12.20
CA MET A 26 -3.78 11.00 10.83
C MET A 26 -4.93 11.78 10.22
N HIS A 27 -6.17 11.32 10.40
CA HIS A 27 -7.36 12.03 9.94
C HIS A 27 -7.51 13.41 10.58
N GLU A 28 -7.34 13.51 11.90
CA GLU A 28 -7.37 14.78 12.65
C GLU A 28 -6.29 15.77 12.18
N LYS A 29 -5.17 15.27 11.66
CA LYS A 29 -4.07 16.06 11.09
C LYS A 29 -4.26 16.40 9.60
N GLY A 30 -5.39 16.03 9.00
CA GLY A 30 -5.72 16.38 7.61
C GLY A 30 -5.23 15.39 6.55
N LEU A 31 -4.75 14.19 6.93
CA LEU A 31 -4.46 13.14 5.96
C LEU A 31 -5.76 12.45 5.54
N VAL A 32 -6.35 12.93 4.44
CA VAL A 32 -7.62 12.45 3.92
C VAL A 32 -7.38 11.39 2.84
N TYR A 33 -7.47 10.12 3.24
CA TYR A 33 -7.55 8.98 2.32
C TYR A 33 -8.97 8.39 2.38
N LYS A 34 -9.44 7.78 1.29
CA LYS A 34 -10.73 7.07 1.29
C LYS A 34 -10.77 5.94 2.32
N LEU A 35 -9.64 5.26 2.51
CA LEU A 35 -9.44 4.29 3.59
C LEU A 35 -8.01 4.37 4.14
N ASN A 36 -7.89 4.30 5.47
CA ASN A 36 -6.62 4.34 6.19
C ASN A 36 -6.66 3.32 7.34
N PHE A 37 -5.80 2.30 7.29
CA PHE A 37 -5.70 1.29 8.35
C PHE A 37 -4.81 1.73 9.51
N GLY A 38 -4.09 2.84 9.40
CA GLY A 38 -3.20 3.31 10.45
C GLY A 38 -1.92 2.51 10.57
N VAL A 39 -1.53 1.74 9.55
CA VAL A 39 -0.35 0.88 9.64
C VAL A 39 0.90 1.76 9.53
N GLU A 40 1.81 1.56 10.49
CA GLU A 40 3.08 2.28 10.56
C GLU A 40 4.00 1.91 9.40
N LEU A 41 4.72 2.89 8.85
CA LEU A 41 5.59 2.70 7.69
C LEU A 41 6.62 1.56 7.85
N PRO A 42 7.31 1.38 9.00
CA PRO A 42 8.21 0.24 9.19
C PRO A 42 7.52 -1.10 8.99
N ARG A 43 6.26 -1.23 9.41
CA ARG A 43 5.49 -2.48 9.24
C ARG A 43 5.14 -2.72 7.78
N ILE A 44 4.74 -1.68 7.04
CA ILE A 44 4.48 -1.78 5.59
C ILE A 44 5.75 -2.24 4.86
N LYS A 45 6.92 -1.69 5.22
CA LYS A 45 8.21 -2.14 4.66
C LYS A 45 8.52 -3.60 4.96
N THR A 46 8.22 -4.08 6.17
CA THR A 46 8.37 -5.51 6.50
C THR A 46 7.47 -6.40 5.65
N VAL A 47 6.20 -6.00 5.44
CA VAL A 47 5.29 -6.73 4.55
C VAL A 47 5.79 -6.70 3.11
N ALA A 48 6.25 -5.54 2.62
CA ALA A 48 6.80 -5.36 1.27
C ALA A 48 8.01 -6.26 0.98
N ALA A 49 8.85 -6.52 1.97
CA ALA A 49 10.00 -7.41 1.82
C ALA A 49 9.62 -8.87 1.48
N GLY A 50 8.35 -9.26 1.68
CA GLY A 50 7.82 -10.57 1.30
C GLY A 50 7.34 -10.68 -0.15
N TYR A 51 7.39 -9.59 -0.93
CA TYR A 51 6.95 -9.58 -2.33
C TYR A 51 8.07 -9.10 -3.25
N GLU A 52 8.12 -9.67 -4.45
CA GLU A 52 8.98 -9.17 -5.50
C GLU A 52 8.47 -7.83 -6.04
N LYS A 53 9.38 -6.98 -6.50
CA LYS A 53 9.00 -5.77 -7.23
C LYS A 53 8.30 -6.17 -8.51
N ASN A 54 7.09 -5.64 -8.73
CA ASN A 54 6.25 -6.02 -9.86
C ASN A 54 5.37 -4.83 -10.26
N HIS A 55 5.51 -4.40 -11.51
CA HIS A 55 4.77 -3.24 -12.03
C HIS A 55 3.27 -3.44 -11.94
N SER A 56 2.74 -4.57 -12.42
CA SER A 56 1.30 -4.85 -12.43
C SER A 56 0.70 -4.87 -11.02
N LEU A 57 1.40 -5.46 -10.05
CA LEU A 57 0.98 -5.45 -8.65
C LEU A 57 1.01 -4.04 -8.06
N ALA A 58 2.06 -3.26 -8.32
CA ALA A 58 2.16 -1.88 -7.86
C ALA A 58 1.03 -1.01 -8.41
N GLN A 59 0.72 -1.13 -9.71
CA GLN A 59 -0.39 -0.41 -10.34
C GLN A 59 -1.75 -0.84 -9.78
N ALA A 60 -1.93 -2.13 -9.49
CA ALA A 60 -3.17 -2.61 -8.87
C ALA A 60 -3.33 -2.06 -7.44
N LEU A 61 -2.25 -2.04 -6.65
CA LEU A 61 -2.24 -1.45 -5.30
C LEU A 61 -2.52 0.06 -5.32
N TRP A 62 -1.96 0.80 -6.28
CA TRP A 62 -2.18 2.25 -6.40
C TRP A 62 -3.67 2.59 -6.58
N LYS A 63 -4.39 1.78 -7.36
CA LYS A 63 -5.81 1.96 -7.69
C LYS A 63 -6.78 1.66 -6.54
N GLU A 64 -6.35 1.01 -5.46
CA GLU A 64 -7.22 0.64 -4.33
C GLU A 64 -7.69 1.84 -3.49
N ASP A 65 -7.06 3.01 -3.66
CA ASP A 65 -7.34 4.24 -2.89
C ASP A 65 -7.30 4.05 -1.36
N VAL A 66 -6.44 3.13 -0.93
CA VAL A 66 -6.09 2.88 0.48
C VAL A 66 -4.70 3.45 0.71
N ARG A 67 -4.51 4.17 1.82
CA ARG A 67 -3.20 4.76 2.17
C ARG A 67 -2.07 3.73 2.12
N GLU A 68 -2.25 2.61 2.83
CA GLU A 68 -1.25 1.55 2.92
C GLU A 68 -0.95 0.94 1.55
N SER A 69 -1.97 0.75 0.70
CA SER A 69 -1.78 0.27 -0.67
C SER A 69 -0.97 1.25 -1.53
N LYS A 70 -1.20 2.57 -1.42
CA LYS A 70 -0.39 3.56 -2.16
C LYS A 70 1.07 3.56 -1.73
N ILE A 71 1.35 3.40 -0.43
CA ILE A 71 2.72 3.26 0.07
C ILE A 71 3.35 1.96 -0.45
N MET A 72 2.63 0.85 -0.38
CA MET A 72 3.09 -0.46 -0.86
C MET A 72 3.36 -0.45 -2.36
N ALA A 73 2.51 0.21 -3.15
CA ALA A 73 2.71 0.40 -4.59
C ALA A 73 4.05 1.08 -4.88
N GLY A 74 4.37 2.17 -4.17
CA GLY A 74 5.66 2.85 -4.32
C GLY A 74 6.87 1.98 -3.93
N LEU A 75 6.73 1.09 -2.95
CA LEU A 75 7.78 0.16 -2.54
C LEU A 75 8.00 -0.97 -3.56
N LEU A 76 6.93 -1.43 -4.21
CA LEU A 76 6.93 -2.56 -5.13
C LEU A 76 7.09 -2.18 -6.60
N GLN A 77 6.95 -0.91 -6.96
CA GLN A 77 7.15 -0.44 -8.33
C GLN A 77 8.63 -0.58 -8.73
N PRO A 78 8.95 -1.34 -9.79
CA PRO A 78 10.29 -1.35 -10.37
C PRO A 78 10.60 0.01 -11.03
N VAL A 79 11.81 0.51 -10.84
CA VAL A 79 12.22 1.85 -11.32
C VAL A 79 12.32 1.90 -12.85
N ASP A 80 12.80 0.81 -13.44
CA ASP A 80 12.98 0.60 -14.87
C ASP A 80 11.66 0.54 -15.67
N SER A 81 10.54 0.27 -14.99
CA SER A 81 9.20 0.24 -15.58
C SER A 81 8.30 1.37 -15.09
N PHE A 82 8.86 2.40 -14.44
CA PHE A 82 8.11 3.59 -14.05
C PHE A 82 8.25 4.67 -15.12
N TYR A 83 7.12 5.05 -15.71
CA TYR A 83 7.06 6.06 -16.76
C TYR A 83 6.42 7.35 -16.23
N PRO A 84 6.86 8.55 -16.66
CA PRO A 84 6.25 9.80 -16.23
C PRO A 84 4.74 9.88 -16.46
N GLU A 85 4.23 9.19 -17.48
CA GLU A 85 2.82 9.17 -17.87
C GLU A 85 1.89 8.48 -16.86
N ILE A 86 2.45 7.67 -15.96
CA ILE A 86 1.70 6.98 -14.89
C ILE A 86 1.91 7.63 -13.51
N ALA A 87 2.59 8.78 -13.47
CA ALA A 87 2.77 9.55 -12.25
C ALA A 87 1.57 10.51 -12.05
N ASP A 88 0.60 10.08 -11.24
CA ASP A 88 -0.53 10.91 -10.77
C ASP A 88 -0.13 11.87 -9.63
#